data_AF-A0A2D1SZJ7-F1
#
_entry.id   AF-A0A2D1SZJ7-F1
#
_cell.length_a   1.000
_cell.length_b   1.000
_cell.length_c   1.000
_cell.angle_alpha   90.00
_cell.angle_beta   90.00
_cell.angle_gamma   90.00
#
_symmetry.space_group_name_H-M   'P 1'
#
loop_
_entity.id
_entity.type
_entity.pdbx_description
1 polymer ?
#
loop_
_entity_poly.entity_id
_entity_poly.type
_entity_poly.pdbx_seq_one_letter_code
_entity_poly.pdbx_strand_id
1 'polypeptide(L)' 'MAIQDQTIHAHQVVRFESSSEIDSIPYSNSTHAKFVLFAGLPIKEPIVARGPFVMNTDEEIKEAYASYRNGTFLDGVPY' A
#
# COMPACT_ATOMS: atom_id res chain seq x y z
N MET A 1 -7.15 18.98 -10.00
CA MET A 1 -7.00 19.36 -8.58
C MET A 1 -5.59 19.89 -8.38
N ALA A 2 -5.40 20.93 -7.58
CA ALA A 2 -4.08 21.34 -7.15
C ALA A 2 -3.89 21.02 -5.66
N ILE A 3 -2.72 20.49 -5.28
CA ILE A 3 -2.28 20.30 -3.89
C ILE A 3 -0.90 20.93 -3.77
N GLN A 4 -0.69 21.84 -2.81
CA GLN A 4 0.60 22.51 -2.56
C GLN A 4 1.28 22.98 -3.87
N ASP A 5 0.54 23.73 -4.69
CA ASP A 5 0.96 24.30 -5.99
C ASP A 5 1.24 23.30 -7.13
N GLN A 6 1.06 22.00 -6.90
CA GLN A 6 1.16 20.98 -7.94
C GLN A 6 -0.21 20.63 -8.52
N THR A 7 -0.34 20.66 -9.85
CA THR A 7 -1.55 20.15 -10.53
C THR A 7 -1.51 18.63 -10.61
N ILE A 8 -2.62 18.01 -10.20
CA ILE A 8 -2.80 16.58 -10.04
C ILE A 8 -4.03 16.14 -10.82
N HIS A 9 -3.81 15.15 -11.67
CA HIS A 9 -4.80 14.53 -12.54
C HIS A 9 -5.33 13.23 -11.93
N ALA A 10 -6.43 12.73 -12.49
CA ALA A 10 -6.97 11.43 -12.11
C ALA A 10 -5.92 10.32 -12.30
N HIS A 11 -5.95 9.31 -11.43
CA HIS A 11 -5.03 8.16 -11.41
C HIS A 11 -3.58 8.48 -11.02
N GLN A 12 -3.32 9.64 -10.42
CA GLN A 12 -2.01 9.96 -9.86
C GLN A 12 -1.98 9.71 -8.34
N VAL A 13 -0.80 9.28 -7.88
CA VAL A 13 -0.51 9.11 -6.46
C VAL A 13 0.46 10.21 -6.03
N VAL A 14 0.17 10.80 -4.88
CA VAL A 14 0.96 11.88 -4.28
C VAL A 14 1.50 11.36 -2.96
N ARG A 15 2.82 11.43 -2.78
CA ARG A 15 3.45 11.08 -1.53
C ARG A 15 3.71 12.36 -0.74
N PHE A 16 3.22 12.41 0.49
CA PHE A 16 3.60 13.42 1.46
C PHE A 16 4.77 12.88 2.29
N GLU A 17 5.74 13.72 2.62
CA GLU A 17 6.87 13.30 3.46
C GLU A 17 6.42 13.18 4.93
N SER A 18 6.90 12.12 5.59
CA SER A 18 6.44 11.73 6.94
C SER A 18 7.10 12.50 8.08
N SER A 19 7.92 13.50 7.78
CA SER A 19 8.74 14.21 8.79
C SER A 19 7.97 15.28 9.58
N SER A 20 6.73 15.57 9.21
CA SER A 20 5.87 16.55 9.86
C SER A 20 4.51 15.94 10.14
N GLU A 21 3.95 16.18 11.33
CA GLU A 21 2.51 16.00 11.55
C GLU A 21 1.76 16.82 10.49
N ILE A 22 0.93 16.16 9.70
CA ILE A 22 0.13 16.81 8.66
C ILE A 22 -1.24 17.09 9.25
N ASP A 23 -1.44 18.32 9.73
CA ASP A 23 -2.72 18.76 10.27
C ASP A 23 -3.76 18.99 9.18
N SER A 24 -3.33 19.42 7.99
CA SER A 24 -4.22 19.68 6.86
C SER A 24 -3.52 19.49 5.51
N ILE A 25 -4.30 19.07 4.51
CA ILE A 25 -3.88 18.97 3.11
C ILE A 25 -4.72 19.98 2.31
N PRO A 26 -4.22 21.20 2.08
CA PRO A 26 -4.95 22.19 1.30
C PRO A 26 -5.04 21.72 -0.15
N TYR A 27 -6.25 21.76 -0.71
CA TYR A 27 -6.51 21.45 -2.11
C TYR A 27 -7.44 22.47 -2.74
N SER A 28 -7.30 22.67 -4.05
CA SER A 28 -8.24 23.45 -4.84
C SER A 28 -8.64 22.69 -6.11
N ASN A 29 -9.90 22.81 -6.51
CA ASN A 29 -10.38 22.24 -7.75
C ASN A 29 -11.54 23.07 -8.31
N SER A 30 -11.59 23.23 -9.62
CA SER A 30 -12.70 23.92 -10.30
C SER A 30 -13.95 23.04 -10.47
N THR A 31 -13.81 21.73 -10.22
CA THR A 31 -14.88 20.73 -10.34
C THR A 31 -14.91 19.82 -9.11
N HIS A 32 -15.88 18.91 -9.03
CA HIS A 32 -15.89 17.88 -7.98
C HIS A 32 -14.68 16.96 -8.13
N ALA A 33 -13.98 16.68 -7.03
CA ALA A 33 -12.88 15.73 -6.97
C ALA A 33 -13.25 14.53 -6.09
N LYS A 34 -12.72 13.36 -6.43
CA LYS A 34 -12.76 12.16 -5.58
C LYS A 34 -11.34 11.65 -5.42
N PHE A 35 -10.94 11.39 -4.19
CA PHE A 35 -9.62 10.85 -3.87
C PHE A 35 -9.71 9.98 -2.61
N VAL A 36 -8.68 9.17 -2.39
CA VAL A 36 -8.51 8.35 -1.19
C VAL A 36 -7.20 8.79 -0.54
N LEU A 37 -7.24 9.02 0.78
CA LEU A 37 -6.05 9.29 1.57
C LEU A 37 -5.62 7.99 2.26
N PHE A 38 -4.36 7.60 2.07
CA PHE A 38 -3.73 6.51 2.81
C PHE A 38 -2.72 7.11 3.79
N ALA A 39 -2.84 6.74 5.06
CA ALA A 39 -1.91 7.12 6.11
C ALA A 39 -1.74 5.95 7.08
N GLY A 40 -0.54 5.80 7.63
CA GLY A 40 -0.23 4.71 8.55
C GLY A 40 1.16 4.86 9.14
N LEU A 41 1.37 4.27 10.32
CA LEU A 41 2.69 4.17 10.90
C LEU A 41 3.55 3.19 10.08
N PRO A 42 4.81 3.53 9.78
CA PRO A 42 5.70 2.58 9.13
C PRO A 42 5.87 1.33 10.00
N ILE A 43 5.65 0.15 9.41
CA ILE A 43 5.77 -1.15 10.10
C ILE A 43 7.23 -1.41 10.53
N LYS A 44 8.21 -0.89 9.76
CA LYS A 44 9.66 -1.00 10.02
C LYS A 44 10.18 -2.45 10.10
N GLU A 45 9.50 -3.38 9.43
CA GLU A 45 9.98 -4.75 9.25
C GLU A 45 10.52 -4.94 7.84
N PRO A 46 11.43 -5.91 7.62
CA PRO A 46 11.84 -6.31 6.28
C PRO A 46 10.63 -6.73 5.44
N ILE A 47 10.68 -6.43 4.14
CA ILE A 47 9.63 -6.78 3.18
C ILE A 47 10.28 -7.58 2.05
N VAL A 48 9.80 -8.81 1.85
CA VAL A 48 10.14 -9.68 0.73
C VAL A 48 8.84 -10.02 -0.01
N ALA A 49 8.73 -9.58 -1.27
CA ALA A 49 7.54 -9.80 -2.08
C ALA A 49 7.88 -10.64 -3.32
N ARG A 50 7.11 -11.71 -3.56
CA ARG A 50 7.21 -12.53 -4.78
C ARG A 50 5.81 -12.95 -5.24
N GLY A 51 5.33 -12.35 -6.33
CA GLY A 51 4.01 -12.65 -6.89
C GLY A 51 2.90 -12.28 -5.90
N PRO A 52 2.01 -13.21 -5.52
CA PRO A 52 0.88 -12.93 -4.63
C PRO A 52 1.26 -12.89 -3.14
N PHE A 53 2.51 -13.21 -2.77
CA PHE A 53 2.93 -13.32 -1.37
C PHE A 53 3.90 -12.21 -0.98
N VAL A 54 3.66 -11.63 0.20
CA VAL A 54 4.49 -10.63 0.86
C VAL A 54 4.75 -11.13 2.28
N MET A 55 6.03 -11.36 2.61
CA MET A 55 6.50 -11.85 3.91
C MET A 55 7.72 -11.02 4.38
N ASN A 56 8.35 -11.39 5.48
CA ASN A 56 9.52 -10.69 6.02
C ASN A 56 10.85 -11.30 5.55
N THR A 57 10.88 -12.59 5.17
CA THR A 57 12.09 -13.33 4.75
C THR A 57 11.90 -14.16 3.48
N ASP A 58 13.00 -14.53 2.81
CA ASP A 58 12.96 -15.44 1.65
C ASP A 58 12.50 -16.86 2.04
N GLU A 59 12.79 -17.31 3.26
CA GLU A 59 12.36 -18.59 3.81
C GLU A 59 10.84 -18.67 3.95
N GLU A 60 10.21 -17.64 4.51
CA GLU A 60 8.74 -17.53 4.63
C GLU A 60 8.06 -17.52 3.25
N ILE A 61 8.68 -16.89 2.24
CA ILE A 61 8.18 -16.95 0.87
C ILE A 61 8.24 -18.39 0.32
N LYS A 62 9.34 -19.13 0.54
CA LYS A 62 9.44 -20.53 0.11
C LYS A 62 8.37 -21.40 0.77
N GLU A 63 8.11 -21.16 2.05
CA GLU A 63 7.07 -21.84 2.82
C GLU A 63 5.67 -21.51 2.28
N ALA A 64 5.35 -20.22 2.05
CA ALA A 64 4.08 -19.77 1.49
C ALA A 64 3.76 -20.45 0.15
N TYR A 65 4.76 -20.54 -0.74
CA TYR A 65 4.59 -21.26 -2.00
C TYR A 65 4.42 -22.77 -1.80
N ALA A 66 5.10 -23.37 -0.81
CA ALA A 66 4.96 -24.80 -0.52
C ALA A 66 3.56 -25.11 0.03
N SER A 67 3.06 -24.35 1.00
CA SER A 67 1.71 -24.52 1.52
C SER A 67 0.64 -24.20 0.47
N TYR A 68 0.86 -23.22 -0.41
CA TYR A 68 -0.03 -22.97 -1.55
C TYR A 68 -0.10 -24.17 -2.49
N ARG A 69 1.05 -24.74 -2.89
CA ARG A 69 1.10 -25.95 -3.73
C ARG A 69 0.47 -27.17 -3.05
N ASN A 70 0.56 -27.25 -1.73
CA ASN A 70 -0.02 -28.33 -0.95
C ASN A 70 -1.50 -28.11 -0.60
N GLY A 71 -2.09 -26.96 -0.97
CA GLY A 71 -3.48 -26.62 -0.66
C GLY A 71 -3.72 -26.30 0.83
N THR A 72 -2.68 -26.00 1.60
CA THR A 72 -2.75 -25.76 3.05
C THR A 72 -2.46 -24.30 3.44
N PHE A 73 -2.41 -23.37 2.47
CA PHE A 73 -2.07 -21.96 2.73
C PHE A 73 -3.15 -21.22 3.54
N LEU A 74 -4.42 -21.57 3.35
CA LEU A 74 -5.54 -21.08 4.15
C LEU A 74 -6.01 -22.20 5.06
N ASP A 75 -6.47 -21.88 6.27
CA ASP A 75 -6.93 -22.84 7.28
C ASP A 75 -8.06 -23.75 6.78
N GLY A 76 -7.71 -24.80 6.04
CA GLY A 76 -8.59 -25.91 5.68
C GLY A 76 -9.71 -25.63 4.68
N VAL A 77 -9.69 -24.52 3.93
CA VAL A 77 -10.64 -24.30 2.82
C VAL A 77 -9.95 -24.60 1.49
N PRO A 78 -10.16 -25.80 0.90
CA PRO A 78 -9.67 -26.07 -0.45
C PRO A 78 -10.42 -25.19 -1.46
N TYR A 79 -9.69 -24.71 -2.47
CA TYR A 79 -10.26 -24.02 -3.65
C TYR A 79 -10.90 -25.03 -4.60
#